data_AF-A0A6A6Q121-F1
#
_entry.id   AF-A0A6A6Q121-F1
#
_cell.length_a   1.000
_cell.length_b   1.000
_cell.length_c   1.000
_cell.angle_alpha   90.00
_cell.angle_beta   90.00
_cell.angle_gamma   90.00
#
_symmetry.space_group_name_H-M   'P 1'
#
loop_
_entity.id
_entity.type
_entity.pdbx_description
1 polymer ?
#
loop_
_entity_poly.entity_id
_entity_poly.type
_entity_poly.pdbx_seq_one_letter_code
_entity_poly.pdbx_strand_id
1 'polypeptide(L)'
;PRHFSQTSRILLLSRHSLRPQLPYLSQPALYRQQPLINYQINRLLSAETTSRFRDQVFLTAKWLAIVWAFIFAGSLAVTAVLIELQERKNPTPAEWRFWTRQALRDAREEANAVKEQDKVAIDWAAAGGHFRNCLKRLEDADVDGNGLFPVGGTEDGLGAEEILIPGVGKAGFDITRKSYEWRTCYFEVLMGCGLAAEHLDGMMVDLTRKFVFPRSMVVGPSNPDPRPVPSFMGHGIAPLEENCEPAYPAPETYYMRILTGKGFTTKQKLQAAEAYANWLDYKGLPASAEEMYRWAIDISKAAMPVPAGVVLDETTNVLKEDAGKEATPNLLRATTALAIHHARTGNVSAALPMLLSILRARRDAPVSPTPYSSRFDSDADTKSRTDIGQGIAFVRNVFRSAQFADPPASGDEPLTRPSPRPICEESEIMLYIGEIIFANDDNDQRKSEGLGWTRQAVRIAEMSLEDPEMQLAEKRKCRECLLAGVQNLETMLRQLSVRQKTTAAREGGRSG
;
A
#
# COMPACT_ATOMS: atom_id res chain seq x y z
N PRO A 1 -9.93 60.33 -49.58
CA PRO A 1 -9.35 59.97 -50.90
C PRO A 1 -9.51 58.47 -51.20
N ARG A 2 -10.36 57.93 -52.08
CA ARG A 2 -11.25 58.45 -53.14
C ARG A 2 -12.67 57.94 -52.90
N HIS A 3 -13.65 58.80 -53.10
CA HIS A 3 -15.07 58.49 -53.28
C HIS A 3 -15.33 58.07 -54.74
N PHE A 4 -16.34 57.25 -55.00
CA PHE A 4 -17.31 57.31 -56.12
C PHE A 4 -18.39 56.23 -55.83
N SER A 5 -19.49 56.58 -55.16
CA SER A 5 -20.83 56.93 -55.71
C SER A 5 -21.53 55.76 -56.41
N GLN A 6 -22.60 55.22 -55.81
CA GLN A 6 -24.01 55.41 -56.23
C GLN A 6 -24.27 55.13 -57.71
N THR A 7 -25.20 54.24 -58.07
CA THR A 7 -26.60 54.60 -58.39
C THR A 7 -27.38 53.33 -58.76
N SER A 8 -28.56 53.17 -58.16
CA SER A 8 -29.68 52.43 -58.72
C SER A 8 -30.00 52.87 -60.15
N ARG A 9 -30.40 51.97 -61.06
CA ARG A 9 -31.42 52.28 -62.06
C ARG A 9 -31.89 51.06 -62.87
N ILE A 10 -33.22 51.00 -63.00
CA ILE A 10 -33.99 50.61 -64.20
C ILE A 10 -34.41 49.14 -64.29
N LEU A 11 -35.64 48.91 -63.83
CA LEU A 11 -36.60 48.00 -64.44
C LEU A 11 -36.78 48.38 -65.92
N LEU A 12 -36.24 47.56 -66.82
CA LEU A 12 -36.62 47.56 -68.24
C LEU A 12 -37.52 46.35 -68.48
N LEU A 13 -38.82 46.61 -68.50
CA LEU A 13 -39.77 45.83 -69.27
C LEU A 13 -39.39 45.97 -70.75
N SER A 14 -38.82 44.93 -71.35
CA SER A 14 -38.75 44.80 -72.81
C SER A 14 -39.57 43.61 -73.28
N ARG A 15 -40.40 43.89 -74.29
CA ARG A 15 -41.33 42.97 -74.93
C ARG A 15 -40.58 41.96 -75.81
N HIS A 16 -40.99 40.69 -75.69
CA HIS A 16 -41.10 39.67 -76.74
C HIS A 16 -40.14 39.78 -77.93
N SER A 17 -39.04 39.01 -77.86
CA SER A 17 -38.40 38.49 -79.06
C SER A 17 -38.63 36.97 -79.13
N LEU A 18 -39.22 36.54 -80.24
CA LEU A 18 -39.40 35.15 -80.63
C LEU A 18 -38.02 34.52 -80.83
N ARG A 19 -37.47 33.90 -79.78
CA ARG A 19 -36.33 33.00 -79.89
C ARG A 19 -36.84 31.56 -79.85
N PRO A 20 -36.48 30.70 -80.80
CA PRO A 20 -36.89 29.30 -80.77
C PRO A 20 -36.34 28.65 -79.50
N GLN A 21 -37.23 28.28 -78.60
CA GLN A 21 -36.90 27.53 -77.40
C GLN A 21 -36.57 26.11 -77.84
N LEU A 22 -35.28 25.79 -77.89
CA LEU A 22 -34.81 24.41 -78.02
C LEU A 22 -35.27 23.65 -76.76
N PRO A 23 -36.11 22.60 -76.88
CA PRO A 23 -36.76 21.95 -75.75
C PRO A 23 -35.77 21.30 -74.77
N TYR A 24 -34.51 21.12 -75.18
CA TYR A 24 -33.44 20.52 -74.38
C TYR A 24 -32.81 21.46 -73.33
N LEU A 25 -33.15 22.76 -73.35
CA LEU A 25 -32.68 23.74 -72.34
C LEU A 25 -33.79 24.21 -71.39
N SER A 26 -35.01 23.68 -71.52
CA SER A 26 -36.06 23.92 -70.53
C SER A 26 -35.79 23.04 -69.30
N GLN A 27 -35.39 23.65 -68.19
CA GLN A 27 -35.39 22.96 -66.90
C GLN A 27 -36.84 22.68 -66.53
N PRO A 28 -37.23 21.42 -66.23
CA PRO A 28 -38.58 21.16 -65.76
C PRO A 28 -38.72 21.76 -64.36
N ALA A 29 -39.50 22.84 -64.26
CA ALA A 29 -40.01 23.34 -63.00
C ALA A 29 -41.08 22.36 -62.49
N LEU A 30 -40.65 21.20 -61.98
CA LEU A 30 -41.52 20.28 -61.29
C LEU A 30 -41.79 20.83 -59.88
N TYR A 31 -42.96 21.43 -59.76
CA TYR A 31 -43.65 21.75 -58.52
C TYR A 31 -43.88 20.46 -57.73
N ARG A 32 -42.96 20.14 -56.80
CA ARG A 32 -43.17 19.15 -55.74
C ARG A 32 -42.59 19.71 -54.47
N GLN A 33 -43.44 19.91 -53.47
CA GLN A 33 -43.07 20.36 -52.13
C GLN A 33 -42.04 19.36 -51.55
N GLN A 34 -40.76 19.73 -51.63
CA GLN A 34 -39.68 19.08 -50.89
C GLN A 34 -38.92 20.17 -50.14
N PRO A 35 -38.47 19.90 -48.90
CA PRO A 35 -37.84 20.92 -48.06
C PRO A 35 -36.61 21.50 -48.78
N LEU A 36 -36.52 22.84 -48.80
CA LEU A 36 -35.52 23.64 -49.52
C LEU A 36 -34.06 23.17 -49.32
N ILE A 37 -33.79 22.53 -48.18
CA ILE A 37 -32.49 21.98 -47.81
C ILE A 37 -32.09 20.80 -48.73
N ASN A 38 -33.02 19.90 -49.07
CA ASN A 38 -32.70 18.69 -49.84
C ASN A 38 -32.44 18.97 -51.33
N TYR A 39 -33.08 19.99 -51.91
CA TYR A 39 -32.86 20.33 -53.32
C TYR A 39 -31.52 21.04 -53.55
N GLN A 40 -31.07 21.87 -52.59
CA GLN A 40 -29.76 22.51 -52.65
C GLN A 40 -28.62 21.50 -52.42
N ILE A 41 -28.80 20.53 -51.51
CA ILE A 41 -27.84 19.44 -51.28
C ILE A 41 -27.77 18.51 -52.51
N ASN A 42 -28.90 18.15 -53.11
CA ASN A 42 -28.92 17.31 -54.33
C ASN A 42 -28.35 18.02 -55.56
N ARG A 43 -28.44 19.36 -55.65
CA ARG A 43 -27.82 20.14 -56.72
C ARG A 43 -26.30 20.31 -56.55
N LEU A 44 -25.81 20.26 -55.31
CA LEU A 44 -24.38 20.22 -55.00
C LEU A 44 -23.78 18.80 -55.16
N LEU A 45 -24.63 17.77 -55.19
CA LEU A 45 -24.31 16.38 -55.46
C LEU A 45 -24.50 16.05 -56.95
N SER A 46 -23.74 16.68 -57.85
CA SER A 46 -23.63 16.16 -59.23
C SER A 46 -22.88 14.82 -59.21
N ALA A 47 -23.14 13.91 -60.17
CA ALA A 47 -22.50 12.58 -60.21
C ALA A 47 -20.94 12.62 -60.22
N GLU A 48 -20.35 13.78 -60.56
CA GLU A 48 -18.91 14.03 -60.54
C GLU A 48 -18.38 14.47 -59.14
N THR A 49 -19.26 14.98 -58.27
CA THR A 49 -18.92 15.34 -56.89
C THR A 49 -19.10 14.17 -55.93
N THR A 50 -20.00 13.22 -56.22
CA THR A 50 -20.20 12.03 -55.38
C THR A 50 -19.02 11.05 -55.48
N SER A 51 -18.40 10.89 -56.66
CA SER A 51 -17.17 10.12 -56.83
C SER A 51 -15.99 10.78 -56.13
N ARG A 52 -15.79 12.10 -56.32
CA ARG A 52 -14.75 12.87 -55.61
C ARG A 52 -14.92 12.83 -54.09
N PHE A 53 -16.16 12.96 -53.59
CA PHE A 53 -16.45 12.88 -52.16
C PHE A 53 -16.17 11.45 -51.64
N ARG A 54 -16.56 10.41 -52.38
CA ARG A 54 -16.25 9.02 -52.01
C ARG A 54 -14.75 8.78 -51.94
N ASP A 55 -13.99 9.29 -52.90
CA ASP A 55 -12.53 9.17 -52.93
C ASP A 55 -11.87 9.95 -51.78
N GLN A 56 -12.36 11.16 -51.47
CA GLN A 56 -11.90 11.96 -50.33
C GLN A 56 -12.26 11.31 -48.98
N VAL A 57 -13.47 10.76 -48.84
CA VAL A 57 -13.88 10.01 -47.63
C VAL A 57 -13.05 8.75 -47.48
N PHE A 58 -12.77 8.03 -48.57
CA PHE A 58 -11.92 6.85 -48.52
C PHE A 58 -10.47 7.20 -48.14
N LEU A 59 -9.93 8.28 -48.71
CA LEU A 59 -8.58 8.75 -48.37
C LEU A 59 -8.48 9.21 -46.91
N THR A 60 -9.46 9.98 -46.43
CA THR A 60 -9.51 10.44 -45.03
C THR A 60 -9.70 9.28 -44.06
N ALA A 61 -10.59 8.33 -44.35
CA ALA A 61 -10.76 7.12 -43.54
C ALA A 61 -9.46 6.28 -43.49
N LYS A 62 -8.75 6.15 -44.61
CA LYS A 62 -7.45 5.45 -44.66
C LYS A 62 -6.42 6.14 -43.77
N TRP A 63 -6.24 7.45 -43.90
CA TRP A 63 -5.29 8.19 -43.06
C TRP A 63 -5.68 8.20 -41.58
N LEU A 64 -6.98 8.31 -41.29
CA LEU A 64 -7.50 8.22 -39.93
C LEU A 64 -7.24 6.84 -39.32
N ALA A 65 -7.47 5.76 -40.07
CA ALA A 65 -7.16 4.39 -39.63
C ALA A 65 -5.65 4.21 -39.37
N ILE A 66 -4.79 4.75 -40.23
CA ILE A 66 -3.33 4.73 -40.03
C ILE A 66 -2.96 5.50 -38.75
N VAL A 67 -3.49 6.71 -38.55
CA VAL A 67 -3.23 7.51 -37.35
C VAL A 67 -3.70 6.78 -36.08
N TRP A 68 -4.90 6.21 -36.07
CA TRP A 68 -5.39 5.42 -34.94
C TRP A 68 -4.54 4.17 -34.68
N ALA A 69 -4.07 3.49 -35.73
CA ALA A 69 -3.16 2.37 -35.57
C ALA A 69 -1.83 2.80 -34.91
N PHE A 70 -1.27 3.94 -35.32
CA PHE A 70 -0.07 4.49 -34.67
C PHE A 70 -0.31 4.92 -33.23
N ILE A 71 -1.45 5.56 -32.93
CA ILE A 71 -1.80 5.94 -31.55
C ILE A 71 -1.97 4.69 -30.69
N PHE A 72 -2.68 3.67 -31.17
CA PHE A 72 -2.88 2.42 -30.45
C PHE A 72 -1.57 1.68 -30.21
N ALA A 73 -0.73 1.53 -31.26
CA ALA A 73 0.57 0.89 -31.14
C ALA A 73 1.51 1.67 -30.21
N GLY A 74 1.52 3.00 -30.29
CA GLY A 74 2.29 3.87 -29.40
C GLY A 74 1.82 3.77 -27.95
N SER A 75 0.51 3.77 -27.71
CA SER A 75 -0.06 3.56 -26.37
C SER A 75 0.33 2.20 -25.80
N LEU A 76 0.23 1.13 -26.60
CA LEU A 76 0.64 -0.21 -26.18
C LEU A 76 2.14 -0.25 -25.82
N ALA A 77 2.99 0.36 -26.63
CA ALA A 77 4.43 0.43 -26.38
C ALA A 77 4.76 1.19 -25.09
N VAL A 78 4.12 2.34 -24.85
CA VAL A 78 4.28 3.10 -23.61
C VAL A 78 3.81 2.29 -22.40
N THR A 79 2.64 1.66 -22.48
CA THR A 79 2.15 0.81 -21.37
C THR A 79 3.07 -0.38 -21.10
N ALA A 80 3.61 -1.02 -22.14
CA ALA A 80 4.56 -2.12 -21.98
C ALA A 80 5.85 -1.67 -21.29
N VAL A 81 6.37 -0.50 -21.65
CA VAL A 81 7.55 0.11 -21.00
C VAL A 81 7.26 0.42 -19.54
N LEU A 82 6.10 1.00 -19.23
CA LEU A 82 5.72 1.31 -17.84
C LEU A 82 5.57 0.04 -17.00
N ILE A 83 4.93 -1.00 -17.54
CA ILE A 83 4.82 -2.31 -16.88
C ILE A 83 6.21 -2.90 -16.62
N GLU A 84 7.11 -2.83 -17.58
CA GLU A 84 8.48 -3.35 -17.44
C GLU A 84 9.28 -2.59 -16.38
N LEU A 85 9.16 -1.25 -16.35
CA LEU A 85 9.78 -0.42 -15.31
C LEU A 85 9.24 -0.76 -13.92
N GLN A 86 7.92 -0.97 -13.81
CA GLN A 86 7.28 -1.35 -12.56
C GLN A 86 7.70 -2.76 -12.12
N GLU A 87 7.79 -3.71 -13.06
CA GLU A 87 8.22 -5.09 -12.81
C GLU A 87 9.67 -5.15 -12.32
N ARG A 88 10.54 -4.27 -12.81
CA ARG A 88 11.92 -4.16 -12.32
C ARG A 88 12.01 -3.61 -10.91
N LYS A 89 11.18 -2.61 -10.59
CA LYS A 89 11.13 -2.02 -9.25
C LYS A 89 10.55 -3.00 -8.23
N ASN A 90 9.45 -3.67 -8.60
CA ASN A 90 8.71 -4.58 -7.76
C ASN A 90 8.35 -5.84 -8.57
N PRO A 91 9.24 -6.85 -8.61
CA PRO A 91 9.02 -8.05 -9.42
C PRO A 91 7.79 -8.83 -8.96
N THR A 92 7.17 -9.53 -9.91
CA THR A 92 6.04 -10.44 -9.68
C THR A 92 6.40 -11.86 -10.11
N PRO A 93 5.76 -12.90 -9.53
CA PRO A 93 6.17 -14.28 -9.80
C PRO A 93 5.92 -14.68 -11.25
N ALA A 94 6.93 -15.29 -11.88
CA ALA A 94 6.83 -15.78 -13.25
C ALA A 94 5.79 -16.89 -13.44
N GLU A 95 5.37 -17.53 -12.36
CA GLU A 95 4.32 -18.56 -12.36
C GLU A 95 2.91 -17.99 -12.49
N TRP A 96 2.69 -16.72 -12.11
CA TRP A 96 1.35 -16.13 -12.12
C TRP A 96 0.94 -15.76 -13.54
N ARG A 97 -0.35 -15.86 -13.85
CA ARG A 97 -0.90 -15.33 -15.11
C ARG A 97 -0.85 -13.80 -15.14
N PHE A 98 -0.82 -13.24 -16.35
CA PHE A 98 -0.70 -11.79 -16.59
C PHE A 98 -1.70 -10.96 -15.77
N TRP A 99 -2.99 -11.32 -15.78
CA TRP A 99 -4.04 -10.57 -15.07
C TRP A 99 -3.88 -10.58 -13.55
N THR A 100 -3.30 -11.64 -12.98
CA THR A 100 -3.04 -11.75 -11.54
C THR A 100 -1.88 -10.84 -11.15
N ARG A 101 -0.83 -10.79 -11.99
CA ARG A 101 0.27 -9.82 -11.85
C ARG A 101 -0.22 -8.39 -12.00
N GLN A 102 -1.08 -8.12 -13.00
CA GLN A 102 -1.64 -6.79 -13.20
C GLN A 102 -2.48 -6.35 -12.00
N ALA A 103 -3.32 -7.22 -11.44
CA ALA A 103 -4.09 -6.90 -10.23
C ALA A 103 -3.18 -6.55 -9.04
N LEU A 104 -2.05 -7.23 -8.87
CA LEU A 104 -1.07 -6.87 -7.82
C LEU A 104 -0.38 -5.53 -8.12
N ARG A 105 -0.04 -5.25 -9.39
CA ARG A 105 0.55 -3.97 -9.80
C ARG A 105 -0.40 -2.80 -9.51
N ASP A 106 -1.66 -2.92 -9.91
CA ASP A 106 -2.70 -1.91 -9.65
C ASP A 106 -2.88 -1.71 -8.13
N ALA A 107 -2.90 -2.80 -7.36
CA ALA A 107 -3.00 -2.73 -5.90
C ALA A 107 -1.82 -1.99 -5.25
N ARG A 108 -0.58 -2.27 -5.72
CA ARG A 108 0.64 -1.61 -5.24
C ARG A 108 0.66 -0.13 -5.59
N GLU A 109 0.21 0.24 -6.78
CA GLU A 109 0.12 1.63 -7.22
C GLU A 109 -0.84 2.41 -6.31
N GLU A 110 -2.06 1.90 -6.12
CA GLU A 110 -3.04 2.55 -5.25
C GLU A 110 -2.59 2.62 -3.79
N ALA A 111 -2.01 1.54 -3.25
CA ALA A 111 -1.48 1.52 -1.88
C ALA A 111 -0.28 2.46 -1.65
N ASN A 112 0.45 2.81 -2.71
CA ASN A 112 1.61 3.72 -2.62
C ASN A 112 1.35 5.13 -3.18
N ALA A 113 0.13 5.43 -3.64
CA ALA A 113 -0.21 6.70 -4.29
C ALA A 113 0.14 7.94 -3.45
N VAL A 114 0.06 7.86 -2.12
CA VAL A 114 0.44 8.96 -1.22
C VAL A 114 1.97 9.14 -1.13
N LYS A 115 2.73 8.04 -1.16
CA LYS A 115 4.20 8.09 -1.09
C LYS A 115 4.81 8.63 -2.38
N GLU A 116 4.15 8.37 -3.52
CA GLU A 116 4.58 8.81 -4.84
C GLU A 116 4.04 10.21 -5.20
N GLN A 117 3.38 10.90 -4.26
CA GLN A 117 2.80 12.26 -4.37
C GLN A 117 1.67 12.40 -5.39
N ASP A 118 1.11 11.30 -5.89
CA ASP A 118 0.02 11.32 -6.88
C ASP A 118 -1.34 11.62 -6.25
N LYS A 119 -1.55 11.27 -4.99
CA LYS A 119 -2.83 11.48 -4.27
C LYS A 119 -2.61 11.98 -2.84
N VAL A 120 -3.59 12.75 -2.33
CA VAL A 120 -3.63 13.25 -0.95
C VAL A 120 -3.95 12.14 0.06
N ALA A 121 -4.75 11.15 -0.36
CA ALA A 121 -5.14 10.00 0.44
C ALA A 121 -5.16 8.72 -0.41
N ILE A 122 -4.98 7.58 0.25
CA ILE A 122 -5.07 6.26 -0.37
C ILE A 122 -6.55 5.90 -0.52
N ASP A 123 -6.95 5.51 -1.74
CA ASP A 123 -8.26 4.91 -1.96
C ASP A 123 -8.22 3.43 -1.56
N TRP A 124 -8.50 3.16 -0.28
CA TRP A 124 -8.50 1.81 0.26
C TRP A 124 -9.56 0.92 -0.38
N ALA A 125 -10.67 1.47 -0.90
CA ALA A 125 -11.70 0.69 -1.58
C ALA A 125 -11.17 0.15 -2.91
N ALA A 126 -10.48 1.00 -3.69
CA ALA A 126 -9.81 0.58 -4.91
C ALA A 126 -8.66 -0.40 -4.62
N ALA A 127 -7.72 -0.02 -3.75
CA ALA A 127 -6.56 -0.84 -3.40
C ALA A 127 -6.96 -2.22 -2.87
N GLY A 128 -7.89 -2.24 -1.91
CA GLY A 128 -8.47 -3.46 -1.39
C GLY A 128 -9.10 -4.29 -2.50
N GLY A 129 -9.90 -3.67 -3.38
CA GLY A 129 -10.58 -4.34 -4.49
C GLY A 129 -9.60 -5.08 -5.41
N HIS A 130 -8.48 -4.44 -5.74
CA HIS A 130 -7.39 -5.05 -6.52
C HIS A 130 -6.71 -6.20 -5.77
N PHE A 131 -6.39 -6.03 -4.47
CA PHE A 131 -5.84 -7.12 -3.65
C PHE A 131 -6.79 -8.31 -3.56
N ARG A 132 -8.09 -8.09 -3.34
CA ARG A 132 -9.10 -9.15 -3.25
C ARG A 132 -9.29 -9.86 -4.59
N ASN A 133 -9.24 -9.13 -5.71
CA ASN A 133 -9.28 -9.72 -7.04
C ASN A 133 -8.04 -10.59 -7.30
N CYS A 134 -6.85 -10.12 -6.91
CA CYS A 134 -5.62 -10.89 -6.97
C CYS A 134 -5.76 -12.17 -6.12
N LEU A 135 -6.19 -12.04 -4.86
CA LEU A 135 -6.35 -13.16 -3.93
C LEU A 135 -7.32 -14.23 -4.46
N LYS A 136 -8.48 -13.82 -4.98
CA LYS A 136 -9.46 -14.74 -5.59
C LYS A 136 -8.84 -15.58 -6.70
N ARG A 137 -7.98 -14.99 -7.54
CA ARG A 137 -7.33 -15.69 -8.66
C ARG A 137 -6.20 -16.60 -8.20
N LEU A 138 -5.50 -16.21 -7.13
CA LEU A 138 -4.45 -17.01 -6.51
C LEU A 138 -4.97 -18.24 -5.79
N GLU A 139 -6.22 -18.21 -5.32
CA GLU A 139 -6.86 -19.32 -4.62
C GLU A 139 -7.75 -20.18 -5.53
N ASP A 140 -7.97 -19.73 -6.76
CA ASP A 140 -8.74 -20.45 -7.76
C ASP A 140 -7.86 -21.54 -8.41
N ALA A 141 -8.26 -22.80 -8.23
CA ALA A 141 -7.56 -23.97 -8.74
C ALA A 141 -7.43 -23.97 -10.28
N ASP A 142 -8.39 -23.38 -10.99
CA ASP A 142 -8.39 -23.34 -12.46
C ASP A 142 -7.44 -22.26 -13.03
N VAL A 143 -6.98 -21.33 -12.17
CA VAL A 143 -6.22 -20.15 -12.57
C VAL A 143 -4.77 -20.24 -12.09
N ASP A 144 -4.44 -19.68 -10.93
CA ASP A 144 -3.08 -19.61 -10.36
C ASP A 144 -2.97 -20.38 -9.02
N GLY A 145 -4.09 -20.88 -8.51
CA GLY A 145 -4.20 -21.66 -7.27
C GLY A 145 -3.98 -23.17 -7.44
N ASN A 146 -3.61 -23.63 -8.64
CA ASN A 146 -3.29 -25.05 -8.86
C ASN A 146 -2.21 -25.54 -7.88
N GLY A 147 -2.47 -26.62 -7.16
CA GLY A 147 -1.56 -27.18 -6.16
C GLY A 147 -1.59 -26.49 -4.78
N LEU A 148 -2.64 -25.72 -4.48
CA LEU A 148 -2.94 -25.27 -3.12
C LEU A 148 -3.80 -26.31 -2.39
N PHE A 149 -3.42 -26.63 -1.16
CA PHE A 149 -4.16 -27.56 -0.31
C PHE A 149 -4.54 -26.87 1.00
N PRO A 150 -5.77 -27.08 1.53
CA PRO A 150 -6.09 -26.62 2.87
C PRO A 150 -5.14 -27.29 3.89
N VAL A 151 -4.83 -26.60 4.97
CA VAL A 151 -3.96 -27.15 6.02
C VAL A 151 -4.56 -28.45 6.57
N GLY A 152 -3.89 -29.58 6.32
CA GLY A 152 -4.36 -30.93 6.72
C GLY A 152 -4.79 -31.82 5.55
N GLY A 153 -5.04 -31.25 4.37
CA GLY A 153 -5.30 -32.02 3.15
C GLY A 153 -4.02 -32.56 2.51
N THR A 154 -4.06 -33.81 2.04
CA THR A 154 -3.00 -34.39 1.19
C THR A 154 -3.43 -34.42 -0.29
N GLU A 155 -2.46 -34.69 -1.18
CA GLU A 155 -2.69 -34.81 -2.64
C GLU A 155 -3.78 -35.82 -3.02
N ASP A 156 -4.01 -36.83 -2.18
CA ASP A 156 -5.00 -37.88 -2.41
C ASP A 156 -6.45 -37.43 -2.15
N GLY A 157 -6.67 -36.16 -1.78
CA GLY A 157 -7.97 -35.63 -1.39
C GLY A 157 -8.47 -36.15 -0.03
N LEU A 158 -7.71 -37.03 0.63
CA LEU A 158 -7.97 -37.43 2.01
C LEU A 158 -7.63 -36.28 2.96
N GLY A 159 -8.61 -35.86 3.76
CA GLY A 159 -8.44 -34.78 4.74
C GLY A 159 -8.61 -33.35 4.18
N ALA A 160 -9.12 -33.21 2.95
CA ALA A 160 -9.39 -31.91 2.32
C ALA A 160 -10.60 -31.15 2.92
N GLU A 161 -10.88 -31.31 4.21
CA GLU A 161 -11.87 -30.46 4.87
C GLU A 161 -11.24 -29.09 5.13
N GLU A 162 -11.88 -28.04 4.61
CA GLU A 162 -11.52 -26.67 4.95
C GLU A 162 -11.68 -26.48 6.46
N ILE A 163 -10.57 -26.31 7.18
CA ILE A 163 -10.63 -26.01 8.60
C ILE A 163 -11.28 -24.62 8.76
N LEU A 164 -12.52 -24.62 9.25
CA LEU A 164 -13.25 -23.40 9.60
C LEU A 164 -12.92 -23.05 11.04
N ILE A 165 -12.29 -21.90 11.23
CA ILE A 165 -12.05 -21.30 12.54
C ILE A 165 -13.34 -20.58 12.94
N PRO A 166 -14.01 -20.95 14.04
CA PRO A 166 -15.25 -20.31 14.47
C PRO A 166 -15.09 -18.79 14.58
N GLY A 167 -16.00 -18.03 13.99
CA GLY A 167 -15.98 -16.56 14.01
C GLY A 167 -15.05 -15.89 13.00
N VAL A 168 -13.95 -16.55 12.60
CA VAL A 168 -12.93 -15.97 11.71
C VAL A 168 -13.09 -16.41 10.24
N GLY A 169 -13.47 -17.68 10.00
CA GLY A 169 -13.61 -18.24 8.66
C GLY A 169 -12.52 -19.25 8.31
N LYS A 170 -12.13 -19.32 7.02
CA LYS A 170 -11.24 -20.36 6.51
C LYS A 170 -9.82 -20.22 7.06
N ALA A 171 -9.21 -21.34 7.45
CA ALA A 171 -7.79 -21.42 7.77
C ALA A 171 -6.91 -21.15 6.52
N GLY A 172 -5.60 -20.98 6.77
CA GLY A 172 -4.60 -20.83 5.72
C GLY A 172 -4.46 -22.06 4.82
N PHE A 173 -3.76 -21.87 3.71
CA PHE A 173 -3.34 -22.96 2.81
C PHE A 173 -1.94 -23.46 3.16
N ASP A 174 -1.62 -24.69 2.76
CA ASP A 174 -0.24 -25.17 2.70
C ASP A 174 0.39 -24.73 1.38
N ILE A 175 1.28 -23.74 1.47
CA ILE A 175 1.99 -23.15 0.33
C ILE A 175 3.44 -23.64 0.25
N THR A 176 3.85 -24.63 1.05
CA THR A 176 5.25 -25.09 1.16
C THR A 176 5.85 -25.54 -0.17
N ARG A 177 5.01 -26.07 -1.08
CA ARG A 177 5.41 -26.57 -2.41
C ARG A 177 5.54 -25.47 -3.46
N LYS A 178 5.09 -24.25 -3.17
CA LYS A 178 5.19 -23.10 -4.08
C LYS A 178 6.57 -22.47 -4.03
N SER A 179 6.97 -21.84 -5.14
CA SER A 179 8.23 -21.10 -5.22
C SER A 179 8.27 -19.95 -4.21
N TYR A 180 9.49 -19.48 -3.92
CA TYR A 180 9.70 -18.42 -2.95
C TYR A 180 9.02 -17.11 -3.38
N GLU A 181 9.08 -16.80 -4.67
CA GLU A 181 8.45 -15.64 -5.30
C GLU A 181 6.93 -15.69 -5.11
N TRP A 182 6.33 -16.86 -5.39
CA TRP A 182 4.90 -17.09 -5.23
C TRP A 182 4.48 -16.86 -3.78
N ARG A 183 5.19 -17.48 -2.82
CA ARG A 183 4.88 -17.36 -1.38
C ARG A 183 5.01 -15.93 -0.87
N THR A 184 6.02 -15.20 -1.35
CA THR A 184 6.28 -13.81 -0.93
C THR A 184 5.20 -12.87 -1.42
N CYS A 185 4.82 -12.94 -2.69
CA CYS A 185 3.75 -12.10 -3.22
C CYS A 185 2.37 -12.53 -2.69
N TYR A 186 2.15 -13.82 -2.40
CA TYR A 186 0.92 -14.27 -1.74
C TYR A 186 0.80 -13.72 -0.31
N PHE A 187 1.91 -13.73 0.45
CA PHE A 187 1.98 -13.05 1.75
C PHE A 187 1.66 -11.56 1.63
N GLU A 188 2.25 -10.87 0.65
CA GLU A 188 1.98 -9.44 0.40
C GLU A 188 0.49 -9.19 0.09
N VAL A 189 -0.14 -10.01 -0.74
CA VAL A 189 -1.56 -9.89 -1.07
C VAL A 189 -2.44 -10.12 0.16
N LEU A 190 -2.13 -11.12 0.99
CA LEU A 190 -2.87 -11.36 2.24
C LEU A 190 -2.72 -10.21 3.24
N MET A 191 -1.49 -9.71 3.44
CA MET A 191 -1.24 -8.55 4.29
C MET A 191 -1.93 -7.29 3.75
N GLY A 192 -1.93 -7.09 2.43
CA GLY A 192 -2.62 -5.99 1.77
C GLY A 192 -4.14 -6.07 1.92
N CYS A 193 -4.71 -7.28 1.84
CA CYS A 193 -6.13 -7.51 2.13
C CYS A 193 -6.46 -7.23 3.59
N GLY A 194 -5.61 -7.68 4.54
CA GLY A 194 -5.75 -7.39 5.96
C GLY A 194 -5.76 -5.89 6.23
N LEU A 195 -4.76 -5.18 5.72
CA LEU A 195 -4.62 -3.73 5.90
C LEU A 195 -5.78 -2.95 5.25
N ALA A 196 -6.21 -3.34 4.05
CA ALA A 196 -7.39 -2.75 3.42
C ALA A 196 -8.65 -3.00 4.24
N ALA A 197 -8.80 -4.19 4.83
CA ALA A 197 -9.92 -4.52 5.71
C ALA A 197 -9.89 -3.68 7.00
N GLU A 198 -8.72 -3.39 7.57
CA GLU A 198 -8.59 -2.51 8.75
C GLU A 198 -9.07 -1.09 8.43
N HIS A 199 -8.68 -0.54 7.27
CA HIS A 199 -9.08 0.80 6.85
C HIS A 199 -10.53 0.90 6.37
N LEU A 200 -11.09 -0.19 5.86
CA LEU A 200 -12.49 -0.28 5.42
C LEU A 200 -13.42 -0.85 6.50
N ASP A 201 -12.91 -1.01 7.71
CA ASP A 201 -13.69 -1.47 8.85
C ASP A 201 -14.80 -0.48 9.19
N GLY A 202 -16.04 -0.97 9.28
CA GLY A 202 -17.22 -0.12 9.43
C GLY A 202 -17.68 0.59 8.16
N MET A 203 -17.10 0.25 7.00
CA MET A 203 -17.59 0.66 5.68
C MET A 203 -18.50 -0.41 5.08
N MET A 204 -19.50 0.04 4.32
CA MET A 204 -20.50 -0.79 3.65
C MET A 204 -20.43 -0.56 2.15
N VAL A 205 -20.57 -1.62 1.36
CA VAL A 205 -20.73 -1.55 -0.09
C VAL A 205 -22.21 -1.61 -0.43
N ASP A 206 -22.68 -0.62 -1.18
CA ASP A 206 -23.99 -0.65 -1.83
C ASP A 206 -23.95 -1.59 -3.03
N LEU A 207 -24.73 -2.67 -3.02
CA LEU A 207 -24.77 -3.66 -4.09
C LEU A 207 -25.33 -3.11 -5.40
N THR A 208 -26.14 -2.05 -5.34
CA THR A 208 -26.77 -1.46 -6.53
C THR A 208 -25.81 -0.58 -7.31
N ARG A 209 -25.04 0.27 -6.62
CA ARG A 209 -24.10 1.22 -7.22
C ARG A 209 -22.64 0.77 -7.18
N LYS A 210 -22.34 -0.30 -6.42
CA LYS A 210 -20.98 -0.79 -6.13
C LYS A 210 -20.07 0.30 -5.56
N PHE A 211 -20.63 1.15 -4.71
CA PHE A 211 -19.92 2.26 -4.08
C PHE A 211 -19.81 2.02 -2.57
N VAL A 212 -18.71 2.48 -1.97
CA VAL A 212 -18.41 2.28 -0.55
C VAL A 212 -18.84 3.50 0.26
N PHE A 213 -19.65 3.26 1.29
CA PHE A 213 -20.16 4.27 2.20
C PHE A 213 -19.80 3.93 3.65
N PRO A 214 -19.50 4.91 4.51
CA PRO A 214 -19.41 4.67 5.95
C PRO A 214 -20.75 4.16 6.48
N ARG A 215 -20.74 3.19 7.40
CA ARG A 215 -21.97 2.68 8.04
C ARG A 215 -22.82 3.78 8.68
N SER A 216 -22.19 4.86 9.16
CA SER A 216 -22.87 6.03 9.73
C SER A 216 -23.73 6.84 8.72
N MET A 217 -23.54 6.63 7.42
CA MET A 217 -24.31 7.27 6.34
C MET A 217 -25.35 6.34 5.71
N VAL A 218 -25.37 5.05 6.08
CA VAL A 218 -26.34 4.08 5.56
C VAL A 218 -27.65 4.21 6.34
N VAL A 219 -28.77 4.29 5.62
CA VAL A 219 -30.12 4.42 6.20
C VAL A 219 -30.62 3.03 6.54
N GLY A 220 -30.98 2.76 7.79
CA GLY A 220 -31.63 1.50 8.12
C GLY A 220 -32.05 1.37 9.58
N PRO A 221 -32.61 0.22 9.97
CA PRO A 221 -33.02 -0.02 11.36
C PRO A 221 -31.88 0.17 12.36
N SER A 222 -30.64 -0.17 11.98
CA SER A 222 -29.46 0.02 12.83
C SER A 222 -29.03 1.48 12.95
N ASN A 223 -29.48 2.34 12.03
CA ASN A 223 -29.10 3.75 11.93
C ASN A 223 -30.27 4.59 11.39
N PRO A 224 -31.25 4.92 12.24
CA PRO A 224 -32.46 5.62 11.80
C PRO A 224 -32.22 7.08 11.42
N ASP A 225 -31.15 7.71 11.91
CA ASP A 225 -30.76 9.09 11.61
C ASP A 225 -29.34 9.13 11.01
N PRO A 226 -29.20 8.80 9.71
CA PRO A 226 -27.91 8.73 9.06
C PRO A 226 -27.30 10.10 8.83
N ARG A 227 -25.97 10.18 8.89
CA ARG A 227 -25.24 11.40 8.52
C ARG A 227 -25.47 11.71 7.03
N PRO A 228 -25.57 13.00 6.66
CA PRO A 228 -25.75 13.38 5.27
C PRO A 228 -24.54 12.96 4.43
N VAL A 229 -24.82 12.43 3.24
CA VAL A 229 -23.79 12.05 2.27
C VAL A 229 -23.13 13.32 1.72
N PRO A 230 -21.79 13.42 1.69
CA PRO A 230 -21.10 14.58 1.13
C PRO A 230 -21.43 14.79 -0.35
N SER A 231 -21.53 16.05 -0.77
CA SER A 231 -21.90 16.42 -2.15
C SER A 231 -20.94 15.88 -3.22
N PHE A 232 -19.66 15.70 -2.89
CA PHE A 232 -18.65 15.14 -3.80
C PHE A 232 -18.83 13.64 -4.07
N MET A 233 -19.54 12.92 -3.18
CA MET A 233 -19.83 11.48 -3.32
C MET A 233 -21.07 11.23 -4.22
N GLY A 234 -21.57 12.30 -4.85
CA GLY A 234 -22.70 12.32 -5.78
C GLY A 234 -23.98 12.86 -5.15
N HIS A 235 -24.92 13.32 -5.98
CA HIS A 235 -26.28 13.74 -5.57
C HIS A 235 -27.18 12.55 -5.14
N GLY A 236 -26.57 11.45 -4.71
CA GLY A 236 -27.24 10.19 -4.45
C GLY A 236 -27.84 10.15 -3.05
N ILE A 237 -29.13 9.83 -2.98
CA ILE A 237 -29.81 9.41 -1.75
C ILE A 237 -28.93 8.36 -1.03
N ALA A 238 -28.82 8.50 0.29
CA ALA A 238 -28.10 7.57 1.15
C ALA A 238 -28.59 6.12 0.91
N PRO A 239 -27.68 5.14 0.84
CA PRO A 239 -28.06 3.77 0.52
C PRO A 239 -28.88 3.16 1.68
N LEU A 240 -29.77 2.25 1.33
CA LEU A 240 -30.57 1.49 2.29
C LEU A 240 -29.74 0.32 2.84
N GLU A 241 -29.84 0.06 4.14
CA GLU A 241 -29.11 -1.01 4.83
C GLU A 241 -29.41 -2.39 4.24
N GLU A 242 -30.63 -2.63 3.76
CA GLU A 242 -31.03 -3.88 3.09
C GLU A 242 -30.25 -4.18 1.79
N ASN A 243 -29.71 -3.14 1.13
CA ASN A 243 -28.94 -3.26 -0.10
C ASN A 243 -27.44 -3.12 0.15
N CYS A 244 -27.02 -3.10 1.42
CA CYS A 244 -25.65 -2.89 1.82
C CYS A 244 -25.07 -4.14 2.48
N GLU A 245 -23.85 -4.47 2.11
CA GLU A 245 -23.05 -5.50 2.78
C GLU A 245 -21.76 -4.88 3.33
N PRO A 246 -21.11 -5.48 4.35
CA PRO A 246 -19.79 -5.06 4.78
C PRO A 246 -18.82 -5.01 3.59
N ALA A 247 -18.08 -3.91 3.45
CA ALA A 247 -17.21 -3.72 2.30
C ALA A 247 -16.13 -4.81 2.20
N TYR A 248 -15.58 -5.18 3.36
CA TYR A 248 -14.56 -6.20 3.54
C TYR A 248 -14.95 -7.16 4.66
N PRO A 249 -14.50 -8.43 4.60
CA PRO A 249 -14.55 -9.30 5.77
C PRO A 249 -13.61 -8.78 6.85
N ALA A 250 -13.78 -9.25 8.08
CA ALA A 250 -12.98 -8.79 9.21
C ALA A 250 -11.47 -9.07 8.95
N PRO A 251 -10.55 -8.17 9.37
CA PRO A 251 -9.11 -8.31 9.13
C PRO A 251 -8.51 -9.62 9.66
N GLU A 252 -9.07 -10.13 10.76
CA GLU A 252 -8.75 -11.43 11.34
C GLU A 252 -8.77 -12.55 10.30
N THR A 253 -9.69 -12.50 9.33
CA THR A 253 -9.83 -13.50 8.26
C THR A 253 -8.53 -13.62 7.46
N TYR A 254 -7.80 -12.53 7.25
CA TYR A 254 -6.60 -12.52 6.44
C TYR A 254 -5.35 -12.85 7.28
N TYR A 255 -5.22 -12.25 8.46
CA TYR A 255 -4.06 -12.49 9.33
C TYR A 255 -4.04 -13.93 9.86
N MET A 256 -5.19 -14.49 10.26
CA MET A 256 -5.28 -15.86 10.74
C MET A 256 -4.90 -16.88 9.66
N ARG A 257 -5.12 -16.57 8.39
CA ARG A 257 -4.69 -17.42 7.27
C ARG A 257 -3.18 -17.48 7.11
N ILE A 258 -2.46 -16.40 7.44
CA ILE A 258 -1.00 -16.40 7.48
C ILE A 258 -0.50 -17.21 8.69
N LEU A 259 -1.11 -17.00 9.86
CA LEU A 259 -0.68 -17.64 11.11
C LEU A 259 -0.88 -19.16 11.07
N THR A 260 -2.05 -19.60 10.59
CA THR A 260 -2.42 -21.02 10.48
C THR A 260 -1.86 -21.70 9.22
N GLY A 261 -1.52 -20.94 8.18
CA GLY A 261 -0.93 -21.46 6.96
C GLY A 261 0.47 -22.07 7.14
N LYS A 262 0.85 -22.97 6.23
CA LYS A 262 2.18 -23.60 6.20
C LYS A 262 3.00 -23.09 5.03
N GLY A 263 4.31 -22.91 5.21
CA GLY A 263 5.23 -22.44 4.16
C GLY A 263 5.59 -20.95 4.25
N PHE A 264 4.97 -20.18 5.15
CA PHE A 264 5.41 -18.82 5.50
C PHE A 264 6.64 -18.86 6.41
N THR A 265 7.51 -17.84 6.30
CA THR A 265 8.66 -17.69 7.21
C THR A 265 8.20 -17.24 8.60
N THR A 266 9.03 -17.48 9.61
CA THR A 266 8.77 -17.02 10.99
C THR A 266 8.51 -15.52 11.02
N LYS A 267 9.37 -14.75 10.33
CA LYS A 267 9.23 -13.29 10.20
C LYS A 267 7.89 -12.86 9.59
N GLN A 268 7.42 -13.55 8.56
CA GLN A 268 6.11 -13.27 7.95
C GLN A 268 4.95 -13.54 8.92
N LYS A 269 5.01 -14.66 9.65
CA LYS A 269 4.01 -14.96 10.68
C LYS A 269 4.01 -13.93 11.81
N LEU A 270 5.18 -13.50 12.26
CA LEU A 270 5.30 -12.44 13.27
C LEU A 270 4.71 -11.11 12.79
N GLN A 271 4.98 -10.73 11.55
CA GLN A 271 4.38 -9.52 10.96
C GLN A 271 2.85 -9.58 10.94
N ALA A 272 2.27 -10.73 10.61
CA ALA A 272 0.82 -10.93 10.64
C ALA A 272 0.26 -10.91 12.08
N ALA A 273 0.93 -11.55 13.03
CA ALA A 273 0.52 -11.55 14.44
C ALA A 273 0.56 -10.14 15.04
N GLU A 274 1.64 -9.39 14.79
CA GLU A 274 1.78 -8.01 15.25
C GLU A 274 0.74 -7.07 14.61
N ALA A 275 0.48 -7.19 13.31
CA ALA A 275 -0.56 -6.40 12.64
C ALA A 275 -1.93 -6.69 13.25
N TYR A 276 -2.25 -7.98 13.44
CA TYR A 276 -3.52 -8.36 14.05
C TYR A 276 -3.66 -7.86 15.50
N ALA A 277 -2.61 -7.99 16.31
CA ALA A 277 -2.58 -7.47 17.67
C ALA A 277 -2.76 -5.93 17.71
N ASN A 278 -2.11 -5.20 16.81
CA ASN A 278 -2.26 -3.75 16.70
C ASN A 278 -3.70 -3.34 16.36
N TRP A 279 -4.38 -4.08 15.47
CA TRP A 279 -5.79 -3.84 15.16
C TRP A 279 -6.69 -4.12 16.37
N LEU A 280 -6.43 -5.18 17.14
CA LEU A 280 -7.17 -5.48 18.39
C LEU A 280 -6.98 -4.37 19.44
N ASP A 281 -5.76 -3.85 19.58
CA ASP A 281 -5.47 -2.69 20.44
C ASP A 281 -6.24 -1.45 19.98
N TYR A 282 -6.28 -1.20 18.67
CA TYR A 282 -7.07 -0.10 18.09
C TYR A 282 -8.57 -0.26 18.36
N LYS A 283 -9.09 -1.49 18.35
CA LYS A 283 -10.48 -1.81 18.70
C LYS A 283 -10.79 -1.70 20.20
N GLY A 284 -9.78 -1.49 21.04
CA GLY A 284 -9.95 -1.44 22.49
C GLY A 284 -10.15 -2.81 23.13
N LEU A 285 -9.55 -3.86 22.54
CA LEU A 285 -9.56 -5.24 23.05
C LEU A 285 -8.16 -5.67 23.53
N PRO A 286 -7.60 -5.04 24.58
CA PRO A 286 -6.21 -5.23 24.97
C PRO A 286 -5.90 -6.68 25.41
N ALA A 287 -6.83 -7.36 26.07
CA ALA A 287 -6.63 -8.76 26.49
C ALA A 287 -6.47 -9.70 25.27
N SER A 288 -7.25 -9.49 24.21
CA SER A 288 -7.14 -10.26 22.97
C SER A 288 -5.86 -9.92 22.21
N ALA A 289 -5.45 -8.64 22.21
CA ALA A 289 -4.19 -8.21 21.65
C ALA A 289 -2.98 -8.84 22.39
N GLU A 290 -3.03 -8.91 23.72
CA GLU A 290 -1.99 -9.55 24.54
C GLU A 290 -1.79 -11.01 24.15
N GLU A 291 -2.88 -11.78 23.97
CA GLU A 291 -2.81 -13.17 23.52
C GLU A 291 -2.17 -13.31 22.14
N MET A 292 -2.40 -12.36 21.23
CA MET A 292 -1.73 -12.35 19.92
C MET A 292 -0.23 -12.02 20.02
N TYR A 293 0.16 -11.09 20.90
CA TYR A 293 1.58 -10.81 21.15
C TYR A 293 2.29 -11.99 21.83
N ARG A 294 1.62 -12.69 22.75
CA ARG A 294 2.13 -13.95 23.34
C ARG A 294 2.29 -15.03 22.29
N TRP A 295 1.30 -15.18 21.40
CA TRP A 295 1.42 -16.14 20.29
C TRP A 295 2.58 -15.78 19.35
N ALA A 296 2.84 -14.51 19.10
CA ALA A 296 4.03 -14.07 18.36
C ALA A 296 5.33 -14.50 19.06
N ILE A 297 5.41 -14.38 20.39
CA ILE A 297 6.57 -14.89 21.15
C ILE A 297 6.69 -16.41 21.00
N ASP A 298 5.59 -17.16 21.07
CA ASP A 298 5.62 -18.62 20.95
C ASP A 298 6.04 -19.08 19.54
N ILE A 299 5.62 -18.36 18.49
CA ILE A 299 6.10 -18.57 17.12
C ILE A 299 7.62 -18.35 17.05
N SER A 300 8.13 -17.28 17.68
CA SER A 300 9.57 -17.01 17.74
C SER A 300 10.33 -18.10 18.51
N LYS A 301 9.82 -18.52 19.67
CA LYS A 301 10.40 -19.59 20.50
C LYS A 301 10.52 -20.90 19.72
N ALA A 302 9.48 -21.27 18.98
CA ALA A 302 9.45 -22.50 18.20
C ALA A 302 10.47 -22.51 17.04
N ALA A 303 10.85 -21.34 16.53
CA ALA A 303 11.82 -21.20 15.45
C ALA A 303 13.28 -21.11 15.91
N MET A 304 13.54 -21.03 17.22
CA MET A 304 14.89 -20.89 17.75
C MET A 304 15.71 -22.18 17.64
N PRO A 305 17.04 -22.06 17.43
CA PRO A 305 17.93 -23.22 17.42
C PRO A 305 18.17 -23.82 18.81
N VAL A 306 17.94 -23.04 19.87
CA VAL A 306 18.17 -23.42 21.28
C VAL A 306 16.82 -23.39 22.03
N PRO A 307 16.60 -24.29 23.02
CA PRO A 307 15.39 -24.27 23.84
C PRO A 307 15.13 -22.90 24.49
N ALA A 308 13.88 -22.43 24.41
CA ALA A 308 13.48 -21.10 24.87
C ALA A 308 13.85 -20.80 26.34
N GLY A 309 13.71 -21.77 27.23
CA GLY A 309 14.05 -21.63 28.65
C GLY A 309 15.53 -21.32 28.94
N VAL A 310 16.45 -21.47 27.96
CA VAL A 310 17.84 -21.03 28.11
C VAL A 310 17.97 -19.51 27.94
N VAL A 311 17.11 -18.90 27.12
CA VAL A 311 17.23 -17.50 26.69
C VAL A 311 16.28 -16.58 27.45
N LEU A 312 15.07 -17.05 27.80
CA LEU A 312 14.04 -16.24 28.44
C LEU A 312 13.38 -16.98 29.62
N ASP A 313 12.83 -16.23 30.56
CA ASP A 313 11.91 -16.75 31.57
C ASP A 313 10.50 -16.85 30.99
N GLU A 314 9.97 -18.07 30.88
CA GLU A 314 8.69 -18.36 30.21
C GLU A 314 7.49 -17.67 30.84
N THR A 315 7.58 -17.29 32.12
CA THR A 315 6.47 -16.64 32.84
C THR A 315 6.46 -15.14 32.65
N THR A 316 7.64 -14.51 32.67
CA THR A 316 7.77 -13.04 32.62
C THR A 316 8.14 -12.54 31.23
N ASN A 317 8.54 -13.42 30.31
CA ASN A 317 9.10 -13.12 29.00
C ASN A 317 10.31 -12.16 29.05
N VAL A 318 11.00 -12.09 30.21
CA VAL A 318 12.23 -11.33 30.40
C VAL A 318 13.43 -12.18 29.96
N LEU A 319 14.35 -11.56 29.21
CA LEU A 319 15.57 -12.24 28.74
C LEU A 319 16.58 -12.42 29.88
N LYS A 320 17.25 -13.57 29.91
CA LYS A 320 18.32 -13.87 30.86
C LYS A 320 19.60 -13.10 30.53
N GLU A 321 20.53 -13.02 31.47
CA GLU A 321 21.74 -12.19 31.32
C GLU A 321 22.62 -12.62 30.14
N ASP A 322 22.76 -13.94 29.91
CA ASP A 322 23.54 -14.49 28.78
C ASP A 322 22.76 -14.57 27.46
N ALA A 323 21.54 -14.02 27.39
CA ALA A 323 20.68 -14.14 26.22
C ALA A 323 21.27 -13.55 24.94
N GLY A 324 22.19 -12.58 25.03
CA GLY A 324 22.76 -11.88 23.87
C GLY A 324 23.46 -12.80 22.86
N LYS A 325 23.95 -13.97 23.28
CA LYS A 325 24.64 -14.92 22.38
C LYS A 325 23.70 -15.77 21.53
N GLU A 326 22.50 -16.04 22.03
CA GLU A 326 21.56 -17.02 21.46
C GLU A 326 20.21 -16.38 21.06
N ALA A 327 19.95 -15.14 21.47
CA ALA A 327 18.72 -14.43 21.13
C ALA A 327 18.65 -14.16 19.63
N THR A 328 17.47 -14.34 19.05
CA THR A 328 17.24 -14.14 17.61
C THR A 328 16.57 -12.79 17.35
N PRO A 329 16.78 -12.16 16.17
CA PRO A 329 16.09 -10.92 15.79
C PRO A 329 14.57 -11.01 15.92
N ASN A 330 13.99 -12.16 15.55
CA ASN A 330 12.55 -12.43 15.63
C ASN A 330 12.05 -12.44 17.08
N LEU A 331 12.78 -13.08 18.00
CA LEU A 331 12.45 -13.08 19.42
C LEU A 331 12.49 -11.67 20.01
N LEU A 332 13.55 -10.90 19.71
CA LEU A 332 13.69 -9.53 20.21
C LEU A 332 12.58 -8.62 19.69
N ARG A 333 12.17 -8.80 18.43
CA ARG A 333 11.05 -8.06 17.84
C ARG A 333 9.73 -8.38 18.55
N ALA A 334 9.41 -9.67 18.72
CA ALA A 334 8.17 -10.10 19.36
C ALA A 334 8.09 -9.67 20.83
N THR A 335 9.18 -9.82 21.58
CA THR A 335 9.26 -9.38 22.99
C THR A 335 9.20 -7.86 23.12
N THR A 336 9.78 -7.11 22.18
CA THR A 336 9.64 -5.63 22.13
C THR A 336 8.18 -5.24 21.91
N ALA A 337 7.49 -5.89 20.97
CA ALA A 337 6.08 -5.62 20.69
C ALA A 337 5.18 -5.88 21.92
N LEU A 338 5.38 -7.01 22.62
CA LEU A 338 4.66 -7.29 23.87
C LEU A 338 4.97 -6.25 24.96
N ALA A 339 6.24 -5.84 25.10
CA ALA A 339 6.62 -4.85 26.09
C ALA A 339 5.98 -3.47 25.81
N ILE A 340 5.90 -3.07 24.54
CA ILE A 340 5.19 -1.84 24.12
C ILE A 340 3.70 -1.96 24.43
N HIS A 341 3.08 -3.10 24.17
CA HIS A 341 1.67 -3.34 24.51
C HIS A 341 1.43 -3.21 26.03
N HIS A 342 2.27 -3.81 26.86
CA HIS A 342 2.20 -3.65 28.31
C HIS A 342 2.38 -2.19 28.75
N ALA A 343 3.28 -1.43 28.12
CA ALA A 343 3.45 -0.01 28.41
C ALA A 343 2.19 0.79 28.06
N ARG A 344 1.58 0.52 26.90
CA ARG A 344 0.38 1.22 26.42
C ARG A 344 -0.88 0.90 27.23
N THR A 345 -0.97 -0.31 27.78
CA THR A 345 -2.08 -0.75 28.64
C THR A 345 -1.89 -0.38 30.12
N GLY A 346 -0.76 0.24 30.48
CA GLY A 346 -0.47 0.71 31.83
C GLY A 346 0.24 -0.32 32.74
N ASN A 347 0.59 -1.50 32.23
CA ASN A 347 1.38 -2.49 32.97
C ASN A 347 2.89 -2.19 32.87
N VAL A 348 3.29 -1.05 33.44
CA VAL A 348 4.67 -0.57 33.41
C VAL A 348 5.64 -1.52 34.14
N SER A 349 5.17 -2.19 35.19
CA SER A 349 5.96 -3.16 35.96
C SER A 349 6.46 -4.34 35.14
N ALA A 350 5.70 -4.77 34.13
CA ALA A 350 6.12 -5.82 33.20
C ALA A 350 6.96 -5.26 32.04
N ALA A 351 6.55 -4.10 31.49
CA ALA A 351 7.18 -3.52 30.30
C ALA A 351 8.65 -3.12 30.50
N LEU A 352 8.97 -2.43 31.60
CA LEU A 352 10.30 -1.86 31.80
C LEU A 352 11.40 -2.93 31.94
N PRO A 353 11.24 -3.99 32.78
CA PRO A 353 12.21 -5.09 32.84
C PRO A 353 12.43 -5.78 31.49
N MET A 354 11.36 -5.99 30.71
CA MET A 354 11.46 -6.57 29.38
C MET A 354 12.33 -5.70 28.45
N LEU A 355 12.03 -4.40 28.31
CA LEU A 355 12.79 -3.49 27.45
C LEU A 355 14.26 -3.37 27.86
N LEU A 356 14.55 -3.34 29.17
CA LEU A 356 15.92 -3.32 29.68
C LEU A 356 16.66 -4.61 29.35
N SER A 357 16.00 -5.77 29.45
CA SER A 357 16.59 -7.07 29.10
C SER A 357 16.87 -7.20 27.59
N ILE A 358 15.99 -6.65 26.74
CA ILE A 358 16.16 -6.60 25.28
C ILE A 358 17.32 -5.70 24.91
N LEU A 359 17.41 -4.51 25.51
CA LEU A 359 18.53 -3.59 25.28
C LEU A 359 19.86 -4.22 25.70
N ARG A 360 19.89 -4.92 26.83
CA ARG A 360 21.07 -5.66 27.29
C ARG A 360 21.47 -6.76 26.30
N ALA A 361 20.53 -7.63 25.93
CA ALA A 361 20.79 -8.72 24.99
C ALA A 361 21.33 -8.22 23.65
N ARG A 362 20.82 -7.09 23.14
CA ARG A 362 21.34 -6.45 21.91
C ARG A 362 22.76 -5.94 22.04
N ARG A 363 23.12 -5.36 23.19
CA ARG A 363 24.47 -4.82 23.43
C ARG A 363 25.51 -5.90 23.65
N ASP A 364 25.09 -7.01 24.24
CA ASP A 364 25.95 -8.18 24.53
C ASP A 364 26.08 -9.14 23.34
N ALA A 365 25.33 -8.91 22.25
CA ALA A 365 25.39 -9.71 21.04
C ALA A 365 26.77 -9.66 20.36
N PRO A 366 27.26 -10.78 19.81
CA PRO A 366 28.55 -10.85 19.15
C PRO A 366 28.60 -9.93 17.92
N VAL A 367 29.72 -9.20 17.77
CA VAL A 367 29.96 -8.39 16.58
C VAL A 367 30.38 -9.31 15.43
N SER A 368 29.73 -9.19 14.28
CA SER A 368 30.07 -9.96 13.09
C SER A 368 31.54 -9.66 12.68
N PRO A 369 32.40 -10.68 12.54
CA PRO A 369 33.78 -10.48 12.09
C PRO A 369 33.88 -10.11 10.61
N THR A 370 32.83 -10.39 9.83
CA THR A 370 32.71 -9.91 8.45
C THR A 370 31.95 -8.59 8.45
N PRO A 371 32.55 -7.48 7.98
CA PRO A 371 31.77 -6.29 7.66
C PRO A 371 30.69 -6.73 6.67
N TYR A 372 29.46 -6.27 6.92
CA TYR A 372 28.31 -6.61 6.11
C TYR A 372 28.64 -6.31 4.64
N SER A 373 29.03 -7.33 3.88
CA SER A 373 29.06 -7.27 2.44
C SER A 373 27.61 -7.10 2.06
N SER A 374 27.25 -5.88 1.68
CA SER A 374 26.02 -5.55 0.99
C SER A 374 25.95 -6.37 -0.29
N ARG A 375 25.54 -7.64 -0.18
CA ARG A 375 25.08 -8.46 -1.30
C ARG A 375 23.64 -8.14 -1.69
N PHE A 376 23.11 -7.04 -1.18
CA PHE A 376 21.89 -6.39 -1.67
C PHE A 376 22.25 -5.01 -2.19
N ASP A 377 23.00 -5.00 -3.29
CA ASP A 377 22.99 -4.00 -4.36
C ASP A 377 23.96 -4.44 -5.46
N SER A 378 23.81 -5.68 -5.96
CA SER A 378 24.32 -6.01 -7.30
C SER A 378 23.31 -5.57 -8.34
N ASP A 379 23.10 -4.26 -8.40
CA ASP A 379 22.85 -3.52 -9.64
C ASP A 379 23.15 -2.05 -9.34
N ALA A 380 24.38 -1.79 -8.84
CA ALA A 380 25.11 -0.63 -9.34
C ALA A 380 25.35 -0.86 -10.84
N ASP A 381 24.26 -0.77 -11.62
CA ASP A 381 24.29 -0.64 -13.06
C ASP A 381 25.27 0.49 -13.29
N THR A 382 26.36 0.14 -13.97
CA THR A 382 27.45 1.04 -14.27
C THR A 382 26.83 2.15 -15.10
N LYS A 383 26.40 3.25 -14.45
CA LYS A 383 25.71 4.37 -15.10
C LYS A 383 26.59 4.82 -16.25
N SER A 384 26.23 4.39 -17.45
CA SER A 384 26.97 4.71 -18.66
C SER A 384 26.88 6.24 -18.80
N ARG A 385 28.03 6.92 -18.72
CA ARG A 385 28.13 8.39 -18.73
C ARG A 385 27.71 9.03 -20.07
N THR A 386 27.19 8.24 -21.03
CA THR A 386 26.79 8.68 -22.36
C THR A 386 25.34 8.31 -22.66
N ASP A 387 24.57 9.25 -23.22
CA ASP A 387 23.14 9.09 -23.52
C ASP A 387 22.84 7.91 -24.45
N ILE A 388 23.74 7.63 -25.40
CA ILE A 388 23.62 6.48 -26.31
C ILE A 388 23.88 5.16 -25.56
N GLY A 389 24.79 5.16 -24.59
CA GLY A 389 25.06 4.02 -23.72
C GLY A 389 23.85 3.67 -22.85
N GLN A 390 23.13 4.68 -22.37
CA GLN A 390 21.90 4.49 -21.59
C GLN A 390 20.77 3.92 -22.44
N GLY A 391 20.63 4.37 -23.70
CA GLY A 391 19.65 3.80 -24.62
C GLY A 391 19.90 2.32 -24.95
N ILE A 392 21.15 1.94 -25.22
CA ILE A 392 21.52 0.54 -25.48
C ILE A 392 21.37 -0.31 -24.21
N ALA A 393 21.78 0.20 -23.05
CA ALA A 393 21.59 -0.46 -21.77
C ALA A 393 20.10 -0.66 -21.47
N PHE A 394 19.26 0.34 -21.69
CA PHE A 394 17.81 0.24 -21.52
C PHE A 394 17.20 -0.84 -22.42
N VAL A 395 17.51 -0.85 -23.71
CA VAL A 395 17.01 -1.87 -24.65
C VAL A 395 17.48 -3.27 -24.23
N ARG A 396 18.77 -3.43 -23.90
CA ARG A 396 19.31 -4.71 -23.40
C ARG A 396 18.63 -5.14 -22.11
N ASN A 397 18.38 -4.19 -21.21
CA ASN A 397 17.77 -4.45 -19.93
C ASN A 397 16.32 -4.89 -20.15
N VAL A 398 15.51 -4.20 -20.97
CA VAL A 398 14.13 -4.60 -21.34
C VAL A 398 14.03 -6.05 -21.84
N PHE A 399 15.06 -6.58 -22.52
CA PHE A 399 15.07 -7.97 -22.98
C PHE A 399 15.57 -9.00 -21.93
N ARG A 400 16.01 -8.58 -20.74
CA ARG A 400 16.33 -9.46 -19.60
C ARG A 400 15.15 -9.53 -18.65
N SER A 401 14.75 -10.72 -18.21
CA SER A 401 13.72 -10.87 -17.18
C SER A 401 14.11 -10.14 -15.89
N ALA A 402 13.16 -9.41 -15.27
CA ALA A 402 13.35 -8.90 -13.92
C ALA A 402 13.66 -10.06 -12.97
N GLN A 403 14.76 -9.95 -12.21
CA GLN A 403 15.13 -10.96 -11.23
C GLN A 403 14.38 -10.67 -9.92
N PHE A 404 13.77 -11.68 -9.34
CA PHE A 404 13.21 -11.57 -8.00
C PHE A 404 14.36 -11.49 -7.00
N ALA A 405 14.23 -10.64 -5.98
CA ALA A 405 15.27 -10.50 -4.97
C ALA A 405 15.44 -11.81 -4.19
N ASP A 406 16.69 -12.15 -3.84
CA ASP A 406 16.98 -13.33 -3.03
C ASP A 406 16.21 -13.29 -1.70
N PRO A 407 15.86 -14.46 -1.14
CA PRO A 407 15.13 -14.52 0.13
C PRO A 407 15.90 -13.80 1.23
N PRO A 408 15.26 -12.86 1.96
CA PRO A 408 15.89 -12.21 3.09
C PRO A 408 16.11 -13.25 4.20
N ALA A 409 17.09 -12.99 5.07
CA ALA A 409 17.32 -13.84 6.24
C ALA A 409 16.04 -13.99 7.07
N SER A 410 15.73 -15.22 7.49
CA SER A 410 14.50 -15.55 8.24
C SER A 410 14.44 -14.81 9.58
N GLY A 411 15.59 -14.45 10.16
CA GLY A 411 15.68 -13.81 11.47
C GLY A 411 15.64 -14.80 12.63
N ASP A 412 15.81 -16.09 12.34
CA ASP A 412 15.84 -17.20 13.30
C ASP A 412 17.28 -17.56 13.72
N GLU A 413 18.27 -16.98 13.05
CA GLU A 413 19.68 -17.13 13.40
C GLU A 413 20.01 -16.27 14.64
N PRO A 414 21.02 -16.66 15.45
CA PRO A 414 21.48 -15.85 16.56
C PRO A 414 21.84 -14.43 16.13
N LEU A 415 21.47 -13.45 16.95
CA LEU A 415 21.70 -12.05 16.67
C LEU A 415 23.20 -11.79 16.54
N THR A 416 23.58 -11.18 15.41
CA THR A 416 24.92 -10.64 15.21
C THR A 416 24.83 -9.14 15.00
N ARG A 417 25.76 -8.42 15.61
CA ARG A 417 25.81 -6.96 15.53
C ARG A 417 26.70 -6.53 14.35
N PRO A 418 26.25 -5.61 13.50
CA PRO A 418 27.04 -5.18 12.33
C PRO A 418 28.27 -4.36 12.73
N SER A 419 28.18 -3.59 13.82
CA SER A 419 29.28 -2.77 14.32
C SER A 419 29.27 -2.71 15.85
N PRO A 420 30.39 -2.40 16.51
CA PRO A 420 30.41 -2.18 17.96
C PRO A 420 29.73 -0.86 18.37
N ARG A 421 29.23 -0.06 17.42
CA ARG A 421 28.52 1.20 17.69
C ARG A 421 27.01 0.98 17.81
N PRO A 422 26.31 1.74 18.68
CA PRO A 422 24.88 1.56 18.88
C PRO A 422 24.13 1.87 17.59
N ILE A 423 23.09 1.08 17.31
CA ILE A 423 22.26 1.20 16.11
C ILE A 423 20.92 1.84 16.43
N CYS A 424 20.18 2.27 15.40
CA CYS A 424 18.91 2.98 15.58
C CYS A 424 17.81 2.14 16.25
N GLU A 425 17.90 0.81 16.19
CA GLU A 425 16.99 -0.06 16.94
C GLU A 425 17.24 0.01 18.46
N GLU A 426 18.47 0.26 18.90
CA GLU A 426 18.74 0.55 20.31
C GLU A 426 18.18 1.92 20.72
N SER A 427 18.27 2.91 19.83
CA SER A 427 17.66 4.23 20.05
C SER A 427 16.14 4.11 20.25
N GLU A 428 15.45 3.35 19.40
CA GLU A 428 14.02 3.06 19.53
C GLU A 428 13.65 2.49 20.92
N ILE A 429 14.37 1.45 21.37
CA ILE A 429 14.13 0.84 22.70
C ILE A 429 14.41 1.85 23.82
N MET A 430 15.47 2.65 23.70
CA MET A 430 15.82 3.67 24.70
C MET A 430 14.79 4.80 24.77
N LEU A 431 14.11 5.14 23.67
CA LEU A 431 13.00 6.10 23.67
C LEU A 431 11.84 5.56 24.51
N TYR A 432 11.41 4.32 24.28
CA TYR A 432 10.35 3.70 25.08
C TYR A 432 10.72 3.61 26.57
N ILE A 433 11.95 3.23 26.90
CA ILE A 433 12.44 3.21 28.28
C ILE A 433 12.35 4.61 28.90
N GLY A 434 12.83 5.64 28.20
CA GLY A 434 12.81 7.02 28.67
C GLY A 434 11.38 7.54 28.91
N GLU A 435 10.46 7.27 27.98
CA GLU A 435 9.04 7.61 28.13
C GLU A 435 8.41 6.94 29.35
N ILE A 436 8.62 5.63 29.50
CA ILE A 436 8.06 4.86 30.61
C ILE A 436 8.59 5.38 31.95
N ILE A 437 9.91 5.58 32.09
CA ILE A 437 10.51 6.09 33.32
C ILE A 437 10.00 7.50 33.64
N PHE A 438 9.88 8.36 32.63
CA PHE A 438 9.40 9.72 32.81
C PHE A 438 7.91 9.77 33.22
N ALA A 439 7.09 8.88 32.68
CA ALA A 439 5.64 8.86 32.92
C ALA A 439 5.23 8.15 34.22
N ASN A 440 6.01 7.17 34.69
CA ASN A 440 5.57 6.27 35.77
C ASN A 440 5.67 6.86 37.20
N ASP A 441 6.40 7.96 37.40
CA ASP A 441 6.58 8.53 38.74
C ASP A 441 6.65 10.07 38.72
N ASP A 442 6.14 10.69 39.76
CA ASP A 442 6.16 12.13 39.97
C ASP A 442 7.47 12.62 40.61
N ASN A 443 8.38 11.72 40.97
CA ASN A 443 9.71 12.08 41.46
C ASN A 443 10.54 12.79 40.37
N ASP A 444 11.01 14.01 40.68
CA ASP A 444 11.84 14.81 39.78
C ASP A 444 13.14 14.08 39.36
N GLN A 445 13.68 13.22 40.24
CA GLN A 445 14.85 12.40 39.92
C GLN A 445 14.55 11.41 38.79
N ARG A 446 13.42 10.69 38.86
CA ARG A 446 13.02 9.74 37.81
C ARG A 446 12.67 10.44 36.51
N LYS A 447 12.03 11.61 36.57
CA LYS A 447 11.79 12.43 35.38
C LYS A 447 13.09 12.89 34.73
N SER A 448 14.09 13.27 35.53
CA SER A 448 15.42 13.61 35.01
C SER A 448 16.13 12.41 34.38
N GLU A 449 15.95 11.21 34.95
CA GLU A 449 16.49 9.96 34.43
C GLU A 449 15.86 9.60 33.08
N GLY A 450 14.52 9.58 33.00
CA GLY A 450 13.80 9.31 31.75
C GLY A 450 14.20 10.27 30.64
N LEU A 451 14.36 11.55 30.96
CA LEU A 451 14.85 12.57 30.03
C LEU A 451 16.30 12.33 29.59
N GLY A 452 17.14 11.80 30.48
CA GLY A 452 18.50 11.35 30.17
C GLY A 452 18.52 10.20 29.14
N TRP A 453 17.65 9.21 29.30
CA TRP A 453 17.46 8.12 28.35
C TRP A 453 17.04 8.64 26.97
N THR A 454 16.04 9.51 26.90
CA THR A 454 15.56 10.10 25.64
C THR A 454 16.64 10.94 24.95
N ARG A 455 17.41 11.75 25.70
CA ARG A 455 18.54 12.52 25.14
C ARG A 455 19.61 11.60 24.53
N GLN A 456 19.95 10.52 25.23
CA GLN A 456 20.95 9.57 24.74
C GLN A 456 20.45 8.84 23.49
N ALA A 457 19.16 8.49 23.43
CA ALA A 457 18.55 7.88 22.26
C ALA A 457 18.64 8.80 21.03
N VAL A 458 18.32 10.10 21.18
CA VAL A 458 18.46 11.11 20.12
C VAL A 458 19.89 11.20 19.63
N ARG A 459 20.87 11.28 20.54
CA ARG A 459 22.29 11.32 20.18
C ARG A 459 22.74 10.09 19.39
N ILE A 460 22.27 8.91 19.76
CA ILE A 460 22.57 7.67 19.01
C ILE A 460 21.99 7.76 17.59
N ALA A 461 20.73 8.18 17.45
CA ALA A 461 20.10 8.31 16.13
C ALA A 461 20.81 9.33 15.23
N GLU A 462 21.25 10.47 15.78
CA GLU A 462 22.05 11.47 15.05
C GLU A 462 23.39 10.89 14.58
N MET A 463 24.17 10.29 15.49
CA MET A 463 25.47 9.69 15.14
C MET A 463 25.33 8.56 14.11
N SER A 464 24.24 7.79 14.16
CA SER A 464 23.92 6.76 13.18
C SER A 464 23.59 7.34 11.80
N LEU A 465 22.90 8.49 11.72
CA LEU A 465 22.58 9.14 10.45
C LEU A 465 23.79 9.76 9.74
N GLU A 466 24.84 10.09 10.50
CA GLU A 466 26.11 10.59 9.95
C GLU A 466 26.93 9.49 9.25
N ASP A 467 26.56 8.21 9.40
CA ASP A 467 27.26 7.10 8.77
C ASP A 467 27.00 7.05 7.24
N PRO A 468 28.02 7.28 6.39
CA PRO A 468 27.84 7.26 4.95
C PRO A 468 27.47 5.87 4.42
N GLU A 469 27.93 4.80 5.06
CA GLU A 469 27.78 3.40 4.60
C GLU A 469 26.42 2.79 4.97
N MET A 470 25.60 3.50 5.75
CA MET A 470 24.32 2.98 6.21
C MET A 470 23.27 2.86 5.09
N GLN A 471 22.52 1.76 5.12
CA GLN A 471 21.47 1.45 4.15
C GLN A 471 20.30 2.45 4.22
N LEU A 472 19.60 2.63 3.11
CA LEU A 472 18.48 3.57 3.02
C LEU A 472 17.33 3.24 4.00
N ALA A 473 17.04 1.96 4.21
CA ALA A 473 16.01 1.51 5.14
C ALA A 473 16.38 1.84 6.60
N GLU A 474 17.63 1.59 6.99
CA GLU A 474 18.16 1.95 8.30
C GLU A 474 18.18 3.46 8.50
N LYS A 475 18.64 4.23 7.50
CA LYS A 475 18.59 5.70 7.53
C LYS A 475 17.17 6.23 7.76
N ARG A 476 16.16 5.63 7.12
CA ARG A 476 14.75 6.02 7.35
C ARG A 476 14.33 5.75 8.78
N LYS A 477 14.62 4.56 9.32
CA LYS A 477 14.30 4.20 10.71
C LYS A 477 15.01 5.13 11.70
N CYS A 478 16.29 5.44 11.48
CA CYS A 478 17.03 6.40 12.29
C CYS A 478 16.40 7.79 12.30
N ARG A 479 15.95 8.27 11.13
CA ARG A 479 15.26 9.55 11.00
C ARG A 479 13.94 9.56 11.76
N GLU A 480 13.16 8.47 11.70
CA GLU A 480 11.92 8.33 12.47
C GLU A 480 12.20 8.36 13.98
N CYS A 481 13.21 7.63 14.45
CA CYS A 481 13.63 7.65 15.85
C CYS A 481 14.08 9.05 16.30
N LEU A 482 14.84 9.76 15.46
CA LEU A 482 15.27 11.13 15.76
C LEU A 482 14.08 12.07 15.90
N LEU A 483 13.13 12.03 14.97
CA LEU A 483 11.93 12.85 15.01
C LEU A 483 11.08 12.56 16.25
N ALA A 484 10.83 11.28 16.53
CA ALA A 484 10.09 10.86 17.73
C ALA A 484 10.81 11.31 19.01
N GLY A 485 12.13 11.11 19.09
CA GLY A 485 12.93 11.50 20.24
C GLY A 485 12.92 12.99 20.53
N VAL A 486 13.02 13.83 19.49
CA VAL A 486 12.92 15.30 19.64
C VAL A 486 11.53 15.72 20.10
N GLN A 487 10.46 15.14 19.54
CA GLN A 487 9.08 15.42 19.95
C GLN A 487 8.82 15.00 21.41
N ASN A 488 9.36 13.87 21.82
CA ASN A 488 9.29 13.38 23.19
C ASN A 488 10.02 14.32 24.16
N LEU A 489 11.25 14.73 23.83
CA LEU A 489 12.00 15.69 24.63
C LEU A 489 11.26 17.01 24.80
N GLU A 490 10.69 17.54 23.71
CA GLU A 490 9.89 18.76 23.76
C GLU A 490 8.69 18.60 24.69
N THR A 491 7.97 17.49 24.58
CA THR A 491 6.79 17.19 25.41
C THR A 491 7.18 17.07 26.89
N MET A 492 8.23 16.31 27.21
CA MET A 492 8.74 16.13 28.57
C MET A 492 9.20 17.47 29.18
N LEU A 493 9.96 18.27 28.44
CA LEU A 493 10.43 19.59 28.89
C LEU A 493 9.27 20.56 29.12
N ARG A 494 8.26 20.56 28.25
CA ARG A 494 7.04 21.36 28.45
C ARG A 494 6.33 20.95 29.74
N GLN A 495 6.16 19.65 30.00
CA GLN A 495 5.54 19.17 31.24
C GLN A 495 6.32 19.58 32.49
N LEU A 496 7.65 19.49 32.46
CA LEU A 496 8.50 19.97 33.57
C LEU A 496 8.38 21.49 33.77
N SER A 497 8.34 22.28 32.68
CA SER A 497 8.19 23.73 32.78
C SER A 497 6.84 24.16 33.37
N VAL A 498 5.75 23.45 33.02
CA VAL A 498 4.42 23.68 33.59
C VAL A 498 4.43 23.32 35.07
N ARG A 499 5.02 22.19 35.43
CA ARG A 499 5.16 21.76 36.84
C ARG A 499 5.90 22.80 37.67
N GLN A 500 7.05 23.27 37.21
CA GLN A 500 7.84 24.31 37.89
C GLN A 500 7.06 25.61 38.07
N LYS A 501 6.29 26.04 37.08
CA LYS A 501 5.40 27.22 37.21
C LYS A 501 4.31 26.99 38.25
N THR A 502 3.70 25.80 38.27
CA THR A 502 2.66 25.47 39.24
C THR A 502 3.18 25.35 40.67
N THR A 503 4.39 24.81 40.88
CA THR A 503 5.02 24.75 42.20
C THR A 503 5.40 26.14 42.69
N ALA A 504 6.03 26.96 41.84
CA ALA A 504 6.36 28.35 42.18
C ALA A 504 5.12 29.19 42.51
N ALA A 505 4.01 29.01 41.79
CA ALA A 505 2.74 29.68 42.09
C ALA A 505 2.12 29.23 43.43
N ARG A 506 2.23 27.93 43.78
CA ARG A 506 1.77 27.39 45.07
C ARG A 506 2.61 27.88 46.24
N GLU A 507 3.92 27.99 46.07
CA GLU A 507 4.82 28.48 47.11
C GLU A 507 4.70 29.99 47.31
N GLY A 508 4.54 30.76 46.24
CA GLY A 508 4.30 32.21 46.30
C GLY A 508 2.92 32.60 46.84
N GLY A 509 1.91 31.74 46.74
CA GLY A 509 0.58 31.95 47.34
C GLY A 509 0.48 31.56 48.81
N ARG A 510 1.50 30.90 49.38
CA ARG A 510 1.52 30.45 50.78
C ARG A 510 2.31 31.41 51.70
N SER A 511 2.99 32.39 51.12
CA SER A 511 3.76 33.44 51.79
C SER A 511 3.09 34.83 51.74
N GLY A 512 1.81 34.89 51.34
CA GLY A 512 0.98 36.10 51.29
C GLY A 512 0.00 36.23 52.44
#